data_AF-A0A075B155-F1
#
_entry.id   AF-A0A075B155-F1
#
_cell.length_a   1.000
_cell.length_b   1.000
_cell.length_c   1.000
_cell.angle_alpha   90.00
_cell.angle_beta   90.00
_cell.angle_gamma   90.00
#
_symmetry.space_group_name_H-M   'P 1'
#
loop_
_entity.id
_entity.type
_entity.pdbx_description
1 polymer ?
#
loop_
_entity_poly.entity_id
_entity_poly.type
_entity_poly.pdbx_seq_one_letter_code
_entity_poly.pdbx_strand_id
1 'polypeptide(L)'
;MKPSKSSIDVSEILAKYNSKVCVYGVRGQCECIHGWNVLSSPFVEDEYMFIMERSYISFNLENRLGTRPFLEKIEKKWILFQLLKAVSSLHNKNIVHGDIKSENVLISTGGWAYLSDIGNYKPTFLPENNPSDFYLFFDASEKRSCCIAPERFFNPSSHKESAAYGFDLKKAMDIFS
;
A
#
# COMPACT_ATOMS: atom_id res chain seq x y z
N MET A 1 9.12 -15.94 -37.31
CA MET A 1 9.17 -14.56 -36.76
C MET A 1 8.08 -14.44 -35.70
N LYS A 2 8.46 -14.44 -34.42
CA LYS A 2 7.55 -14.11 -33.30
C LYS A 2 7.71 -12.61 -33.00
N PRO A 3 6.64 -11.90 -32.61
CA PRO A 3 6.72 -10.46 -32.37
C PRO A 3 7.54 -10.19 -31.11
N SER A 4 8.44 -9.22 -31.20
CA SER A 4 9.20 -8.64 -30.10
C SER A 4 8.23 -7.99 -29.11
N LYS A 5 8.03 -8.60 -27.93
CA LYS A 5 7.42 -7.92 -26.80
C LYS A 5 8.40 -6.83 -26.37
N SER A 6 7.96 -5.58 -26.42
CA SER A 6 8.65 -4.43 -25.82
C SER A 6 8.91 -4.75 -24.36
N SER A 7 10.16 -5.10 -24.05
CA SER A 7 10.66 -5.24 -22.69
C SER A 7 10.44 -3.91 -21.97
N ILE A 8 9.64 -3.92 -20.92
CA ILE A 8 9.54 -2.78 -20.01
C ILE A 8 10.91 -2.68 -19.35
N ASP A 9 11.66 -1.64 -19.69
CA ASP A 9 13.00 -1.41 -19.16
C ASP A 9 12.88 -0.96 -17.70
N VAL A 10 13.09 -1.92 -16.78
CA VAL A 10 13.05 -1.71 -15.33
C VAL A 10 14.07 -0.64 -14.91
N SER A 11 15.15 -0.48 -15.66
CA SER A 11 16.17 0.56 -15.46
C SER A 11 15.61 1.97 -15.64
N GLU A 12 14.69 2.15 -16.60
CA GLU A 12 14.05 3.44 -16.90
C GLU A 12 13.00 3.80 -15.83
N ILE A 13 12.31 2.79 -15.31
CA ILE A 13 11.45 2.89 -14.13
C ILE A 13 12.31 3.36 -12.95
N LEU A 14 13.34 2.61 -12.57
CA LEU A 14 14.21 2.93 -11.43
C LEU A 14 14.90 4.30 -11.55
N ALA A 15 15.35 4.69 -12.74
CA ALA A 15 15.94 6.00 -13.00
C ALA A 15 14.94 7.16 -12.84
N LYS A 16 13.65 6.93 -13.12
CA LYS A 16 12.57 7.92 -13.00
C LYS A 16 12.09 8.09 -11.54
N TYR A 17 12.25 7.08 -10.69
CA TYR A 17 11.83 7.11 -9.26
C TYR A 17 12.90 7.60 -8.29
N ASN A 18 14.05 8.06 -8.77
CA ASN A 18 15.21 8.42 -7.97
C ASN A 18 15.04 9.70 -7.11
N SER A 19 13.81 10.09 -6.74
CA SER A 19 13.61 11.30 -5.93
C SER A 19 12.40 11.36 -5.00
N LYS A 20 11.37 10.50 -5.04
CA LYS A 20 10.14 10.78 -4.24
C LYS A 20 9.31 9.62 -3.67
N VAL A 21 9.72 8.36 -3.74
CA VAL A 21 8.91 7.26 -3.17
C VAL A 21 9.79 6.29 -2.40
N CYS A 22 9.52 6.13 -1.11
CA CYS A 22 10.21 5.19 -0.23
C CYS A 22 10.02 3.74 -0.70
N VAL A 23 10.96 3.28 -1.51
CA VAL A 23 11.62 1.97 -1.39
C VAL A 23 13.12 2.27 -1.37
N TYR A 24 13.59 3.09 -0.42
CA TYR A 24 15.03 3.28 -0.25
C TYR A 24 15.58 2.13 0.59
N GLY A 25 16.27 1.25 -0.11
CA GLY A 25 17.32 0.38 0.40
C GLY A 25 18.52 0.36 -0.55
N VAL A 26 18.83 1.45 -1.26
CA VAL A 26 20.12 1.56 -1.97
C VAL A 26 21.20 1.74 -0.91
N ARG A 27 22.06 0.72 -0.72
CA ARG A 27 23.19 0.63 0.22
C ARG A 27 22.89 0.37 1.70
N GLY A 28 22.12 -0.67 2.00
CA GLY A 28 22.27 -1.38 3.28
C GLY A 28 21.90 -0.60 4.55
N GLN A 29 21.05 0.42 4.44
CA GLN A 29 20.41 1.08 5.58
C GLN A 29 18.90 1.03 5.39
N CYS A 30 18.25 0.04 5.99
CA CYS A 30 16.82 0.10 6.25
C CYS A 30 16.62 1.12 7.37
N GLU A 31 16.25 2.35 7.03
CA GLU A 31 15.70 3.23 8.05
C GLU A 31 14.36 2.66 8.48
N CYS A 32 14.32 1.96 9.62
CA CYS A 32 13.10 1.93 10.41
C CYS A 32 12.61 3.37 10.47
N ILE A 33 11.40 3.64 9.97
CA ILE A 33 10.69 4.88 10.26
C ILE A 33 10.50 4.87 11.78
N HIS A 34 11.50 5.38 12.52
CA HIS A 34 11.48 5.52 13.96
C HIS A 34 10.42 6.58 14.26
N GLY A 35 9.19 6.10 14.45
CA GLY A 35 7.98 6.91 14.45
C GLY A 35 6.76 6.08 14.08
N TRP A 36 6.26 5.34 15.07
CA TRP A 36 4.93 4.71 15.15
C TRP A 36 4.57 3.71 14.04
N ASN A 37 4.67 2.42 14.39
CA ASN A 37 3.97 1.27 13.83
C ASN A 37 3.79 1.19 12.30
N VAL A 38 4.81 1.50 11.51
CA VAL A 38 4.84 1.18 10.07
C VAL A 38 5.93 0.14 9.82
N LEU A 39 5.59 -0.92 9.09
CA LEU A 39 6.50 -2.02 8.78
C LEU A 39 6.74 -2.10 7.27
N SER A 40 7.97 -1.78 6.86
CA SER A 40 8.48 -2.08 5.52
C SER A 40 10.00 -2.24 5.59
N SER A 41 10.50 -3.46 5.37
CA SER A 41 11.94 -3.69 5.20
C SER A 41 12.16 -4.62 3.99
N PRO A 42 12.61 -4.08 2.85
CA PRO A 42 13.04 -4.92 1.74
C PRO A 42 14.39 -5.57 2.09
N PHE A 43 14.55 -6.85 1.74
CA PHE A 43 15.87 -7.49 1.75
C PHE A 43 15.93 -8.62 0.72
N VAL A 44 16.99 -8.62 -0.09
CA VAL A 44 17.28 -9.46 -1.26
C VAL A 44 16.53 -9.04 -2.53
N GLU A 45 17.33 -8.57 -3.48
CA GLU A 45 16.97 -8.29 -4.87
C GLU A 45 17.74 -9.31 -5.72
N ASP A 46 17.01 -10.17 -6.42
CA ASP A 46 17.50 -10.95 -7.57
C ASP A 46 16.82 -10.39 -8.83
N GLU A 47 17.31 -10.67 -10.03
CA GLU A 47 16.78 -10.11 -11.29
C GLU A 47 15.27 -10.37 -11.50
N TYR A 48 14.69 -11.32 -10.76
CA TYR A 48 13.31 -11.75 -10.87
C TYR A 48 12.51 -11.70 -9.55
N MET A 49 13.13 -11.35 -8.41
CA MET A 49 12.48 -11.50 -7.10
C MET A 49 12.90 -10.41 -6.11
N PHE A 50 11.89 -9.88 -5.42
CA PHE A 50 12.08 -9.06 -4.22
C PHE A 50 11.55 -9.82 -3.01
N ILE A 51 12.38 -9.97 -1.99
CA ILE A 51 11.98 -10.54 -0.70
C ILE A 51 11.81 -9.40 0.32
N MET A 52 10.80 -9.51 1.16
CA MET A 52 10.56 -8.57 2.27
C MET A 52 10.55 -9.35 3.58
N GLU A 53 11.48 -9.04 4.47
CA GLU A 53 11.58 -9.65 5.78
C GLU A 53 10.90 -8.76 6.83
N ARG A 54 10.05 -9.36 7.66
CA ARG A 54 9.41 -8.68 8.80
C ARG A 54 9.24 -9.61 9.97
N SER A 55 9.21 -9.05 11.18
CA SER A 55 8.79 -9.81 12.36
C SER A 55 7.39 -10.37 12.18
N TYR A 56 7.20 -11.61 12.62
CA TYR A 56 5.91 -12.25 12.59
C TYR A 56 4.92 -11.51 13.49
N ILE A 57 3.76 -11.18 12.93
CA ILE A 57 2.62 -10.60 13.67
C ILE A 57 1.44 -11.52 13.46
N SER A 58 0.83 -11.93 14.57
CA SER A 58 -0.11 -13.05 14.64
C SER A 58 -1.38 -12.87 13.82
N PHE A 59 -1.88 -11.63 13.69
CA PHE A 59 -3.15 -11.36 13.03
C PHE A 59 -3.05 -10.14 12.12
N ASN A 60 -3.85 -10.11 11.05
CA ASN A 60 -4.29 -8.84 10.46
C ASN A 60 -5.59 -8.38 11.16
N LEU A 61 -5.94 -7.11 11.00
CA LEU A 61 -7.11 -6.51 11.65
C LEU A 61 -8.39 -7.19 11.18
N GLU A 62 -8.45 -7.57 9.90
CA GLU A 62 -9.58 -8.30 9.34
C GLU A 62 -9.87 -9.60 10.14
N ASN A 63 -8.88 -10.46 10.28
CA ASN A 63 -8.99 -11.71 11.04
C ASN A 63 -9.26 -11.43 12.53
N ARG A 64 -8.64 -10.39 13.10
CA ARG A 64 -8.83 -10.03 14.51
C ARG A 64 -10.27 -9.59 14.79
N LEU A 65 -10.92 -8.87 13.87
CA LEU A 65 -12.31 -8.42 14.02
C LEU A 65 -13.30 -9.60 14.07
N GLY A 66 -13.00 -10.69 13.35
CA GLY A 66 -13.82 -11.91 13.35
C GLY A 66 -13.56 -12.87 14.51
N THR A 67 -12.47 -12.68 15.27
CA THR A 67 -12.04 -13.64 16.30
C THR A 67 -12.59 -13.28 17.69
N ARG A 68 -13.07 -14.30 18.44
CA ARG A 68 -13.50 -14.13 19.83
C ARG A 68 -12.30 -14.15 20.81
N PRO A 69 -12.32 -13.35 21.90
CA PRO A 69 -13.34 -12.36 22.23
C PRO A 69 -13.30 -11.17 21.25
N PHE A 70 -14.48 -10.68 20.89
CA PHE A 70 -14.60 -9.55 19.99
C PHE A 70 -13.99 -8.29 20.62
N LEU A 71 -13.43 -7.43 19.77
CA LEU A 71 -12.87 -6.16 20.23
C LEU A 71 -13.95 -5.29 20.87
N GLU A 72 -13.68 -4.85 22.10
CA GLU A 72 -14.48 -3.86 22.80
C GLU A 72 -14.35 -2.48 22.13
N LYS A 73 -15.29 -1.60 22.46
CA LYS A 73 -15.30 -0.21 21.93
C LYS A 73 -14.00 0.53 22.27
N ILE A 74 -13.41 0.28 23.44
CA ILE A 74 -12.16 0.91 23.85
C ILE A 74 -10.97 0.40 23.04
N GLU A 75 -10.90 -0.91 22.77
CA GLU A 75 -9.83 -1.51 21.96
C GLU A 75 -9.90 -1.01 20.50
N LYS A 76 -11.11 -0.91 19.93
CA LYS A 76 -11.31 -0.33 18.59
C LYS A 76 -10.83 1.11 18.51
N LYS A 77 -11.14 1.94 19.51
CA LYS A 77 -10.66 3.33 19.58
C LYS A 77 -9.13 3.39 19.72
N TRP A 78 -8.54 2.47 20.48
CA TRP A 78 -7.09 2.37 20.65
C TRP A 78 -6.39 2.00 19.34
N ILE A 79 -6.92 1.02 18.60
CA ILE A 79 -6.41 0.64 17.27
C ILE A 79 -6.54 1.82 16.30
N LEU A 80 -7.70 2.48 16.24
CA LEU A 80 -7.91 3.65 15.38
C LEU A 80 -6.92 4.78 15.68
N PHE A 81 -6.68 5.07 16.96
CA PHE A 81 -5.70 6.07 17.36
C PHE A 81 -4.29 5.73 16.86
N GLN A 82 -3.86 4.48 16.99
CA GLN A 82 -2.57 4.02 16.49
C GLN A 82 -2.47 4.15 14.97
N LEU A 83 -3.52 3.78 14.24
CA LEU A 83 -3.56 3.91 12.78
C LEU A 83 -3.46 5.37 12.34
N LEU A 84 -4.22 6.28 12.94
CA LEU A 84 -4.15 7.71 12.64
C LEU A 84 -2.75 8.27 12.91
N LYS A 85 -2.07 7.80 13.96
CA LYS A 85 -0.68 8.18 14.25
C LYS A 85 0.29 7.64 13.20
N ALA A 86 0.13 6.39 12.77
CA ALA A 86 0.96 5.81 11.72
C ALA A 86 0.77 6.54 10.38
N VAL A 87 -0.49 6.80 9.97
CA VAL A 87 -0.81 7.59 8.77
C VAL A 87 -0.25 9.01 8.87
N SER A 88 -0.44 9.68 10.01
CA SER A 88 0.14 11.02 10.22
C SER A 88 1.68 11.01 10.13
N SER A 89 2.34 9.96 10.64
CA SER A 89 3.80 9.79 10.53
C SER A 89 4.24 9.66 9.05
N LEU A 90 3.54 8.84 8.27
CA LEU A 90 3.76 8.71 6.81
C LEU A 90 3.57 10.04 6.10
N HIS A 91 2.44 10.70 6.36
CA HIS A 91 2.07 11.96 5.72
C HIS A 91 3.03 13.09 6.06
N ASN A 92 3.59 13.12 7.28
CA ASN A 92 4.62 14.09 7.67
C ASN A 92 5.93 13.90 6.88
N LYS A 93 6.20 12.68 6.42
CA LYS A 93 7.33 12.36 5.52
C LYS A 93 6.97 12.46 4.04
N ASN A 94 5.77 12.98 3.71
CA ASN A 94 5.23 13.02 2.36
C ASN A 94 5.10 11.65 1.68
N ILE A 95 4.93 10.60 2.48
CA ILE A 95 4.62 9.25 2.00
C ILE A 95 3.11 9.06 2.12
N VAL A 96 2.48 8.54 1.06
CA VAL A 96 1.07 8.13 1.05
C VAL A 96 1.06 6.62 0.96
N HIS A 97 0.22 5.95 1.74
CA HIS A 97 0.17 4.49 1.79
C HIS A 97 -0.47 3.91 0.53
N GLY A 98 -1.58 4.50 0.06
CA GLY A 98 -2.24 4.18 -1.22
C GLY A 98 -3.05 2.86 -1.26
N ASP A 99 -3.07 2.11 -0.15
CA ASP A 99 -3.78 0.83 -0.03
C ASP A 99 -4.09 0.50 1.45
N ILE A 100 -4.67 1.46 2.17
CA ILE A 100 -5.08 1.23 3.56
C ILE A 100 -6.35 0.38 3.55
N LYS A 101 -6.30 -0.76 4.22
CA LYS A 101 -7.41 -1.70 4.38
C LYS A 101 -7.13 -2.64 5.55
N SER A 102 -8.16 -3.32 6.06
CA SER A 102 -8.05 -4.17 7.25
C SER A 102 -7.08 -5.35 7.09
N GLU A 103 -6.81 -5.77 5.87
CA GLU A 103 -5.85 -6.82 5.50
C GLU A 103 -4.40 -6.35 5.71
N ASN A 104 -4.16 -5.06 5.46
CA ASN A 104 -2.86 -4.40 5.52
C ASN A 104 -2.55 -3.80 6.90
N VAL A 105 -3.49 -3.91 7.85
CA VAL A 105 -3.27 -3.59 9.25
C VAL A 105 -2.93 -4.88 10.00
N LEU A 106 -1.76 -4.94 10.62
CA LEU A 106 -1.31 -6.06 11.43
C LEU A 106 -1.53 -5.77 12.91
N ILE A 107 -2.06 -6.75 13.65
CA ILE A 107 -2.38 -6.65 15.07
C ILE A 107 -1.54 -7.68 15.86
N SER A 108 -0.73 -7.19 16.80
CA SER A 108 -0.01 -8.07 17.72
C SER A 108 -0.94 -8.62 18.81
N THR A 109 -0.51 -9.68 19.48
CA THR A 109 -1.22 -10.24 20.66
C THR A 109 -1.37 -9.23 21.79
N GLY A 110 -0.48 -8.24 21.88
CA GLY A 110 -0.56 -7.14 22.85
C GLY A 110 -1.47 -5.98 22.43
N GLY A 111 -2.21 -6.08 21.31
CA GLY A 111 -3.13 -5.03 20.84
C GLY A 111 -2.46 -3.86 20.12
N TRP A 112 -1.20 -4.02 19.70
CA TRP A 112 -0.49 -3.02 18.89
C TRP A 112 -0.85 -3.17 17.42
N ALA A 113 -1.17 -2.05 16.76
CA ALA A 113 -1.59 -2.01 15.37
C ALA A 113 -0.51 -1.41 14.47
N TYR A 114 -0.18 -2.09 13.38
CA TYR A 114 0.87 -1.73 12.43
C TYR A 114 0.34 -1.63 11.00
N LEU A 115 0.73 -0.61 10.26
CA LEU A 115 0.48 -0.53 8.81
C LEU A 115 1.57 -1.29 8.05
N SER A 116 1.16 -2.03 7.03
CA SER A 116 2.04 -2.86 6.18
C SER A 116 1.58 -2.81 4.71
N ASP A 117 2.43 -3.26 3.79
CA ASP A 117 2.14 -3.34 2.36
C ASP A 117 1.78 -1.98 1.73
N ILE A 118 2.76 -1.07 1.73
CA ILE A 118 2.64 0.25 1.09
C ILE A 118 2.43 0.05 -0.42
N GLY A 119 1.31 0.55 -0.94
CA GLY A 119 0.82 0.29 -2.30
C GLY A 119 1.54 1.05 -3.42
N ASN A 120 2.81 1.43 -3.25
CA ASN A 120 3.57 2.25 -4.20
C ASN A 120 3.78 1.56 -5.57
N TYR A 121 3.59 0.25 -5.65
CA TYR A 121 3.67 -0.55 -6.88
C TYR A 121 2.31 -0.69 -7.60
N LYS A 122 1.22 -0.22 -7.00
CA LYS A 122 -0.14 -0.35 -7.53
C LYS A 122 -0.49 0.86 -8.41
N PRO A 123 -1.39 0.71 -9.40
CA PRO A 123 -1.83 1.84 -10.20
C PRO A 123 -2.54 2.87 -9.34
N THR A 124 -2.18 4.15 -9.50
CA THR A 124 -2.77 5.25 -8.74
C THR A 124 -4.19 5.53 -9.19
N PHE A 125 -4.43 5.52 -10.49
CA PHE A 125 -5.74 5.77 -11.09
C PHE A 125 -6.30 4.50 -11.74
N LEU A 126 -7.61 4.32 -11.63
CA LEU A 126 -8.33 3.16 -12.16
C LEU A 126 -9.41 3.62 -13.17
N PRO A 127 -9.54 2.95 -14.32
CA PRO A 127 -10.58 3.28 -15.28
C PRO A 127 -11.97 2.89 -14.75
N GLU A 128 -12.92 3.83 -14.77
CA GLU A 128 -14.31 3.61 -14.30
C GLU A 128 -15.05 2.50 -15.07
N ASN A 129 -14.68 2.31 -16.35
CA ASN A 129 -15.35 1.38 -17.26
C ASN A 129 -14.69 -0.01 -17.31
N ASN A 130 -13.57 -0.24 -16.61
CA ASN A 130 -12.86 -1.52 -16.62
C ASN A 130 -12.34 -1.90 -15.23
N PRO A 131 -12.97 -2.89 -14.54
CA PRO A 131 -12.57 -3.29 -13.20
C PRO A 131 -11.37 -4.26 -13.16
N SER A 132 -10.74 -4.62 -14.29
CA SER A 132 -9.64 -5.59 -14.30
C SER A 132 -8.49 -5.22 -13.38
N ASP A 133 -8.05 -3.96 -13.40
CA ASP A 133 -6.95 -3.49 -12.54
C ASP A 133 -7.37 -3.44 -11.07
N PHE A 134 -8.65 -3.14 -10.79
CA PHE A 134 -9.20 -3.21 -9.44
C PHE A 134 -9.09 -4.62 -8.87
N TYR A 135 -9.56 -5.63 -9.61
CA TYR A 135 -9.51 -7.02 -9.15
C TYR A 135 -8.07 -7.52 -9.00
N LEU A 136 -7.17 -7.14 -9.91
CA LEU A 136 -5.78 -7.58 -9.88
C LEU A 136 -5.00 -7.02 -8.68
N PHE A 137 -5.15 -5.72 -8.38
CA PHE A 137 -4.29 -5.04 -7.41
C PHE A 137 -4.94 -4.79 -6.04
N PHE A 138 -6.28 -4.68 -5.98
CA PHE A 138 -6.97 -4.19 -4.78
C PHE A 138 -7.92 -5.24 -4.17
N ASP A 139 -8.56 -6.09 -4.98
CA ASP A 139 -9.50 -7.13 -4.52
C ASP A 139 -9.03 -8.56 -4.80
N ALA A 140 -7.75 -8.85 -4.53
CA ALA A 140 -7.21 -10.20 -4.64
C ALA A 140 -7.91 -11.23 -3.72
N SER A 141 -8.66 -10.77 -2.73
CA SER A 141 -9.46 -11.61 -1.82
C SER A 141 -10.87 -11.93 -2.32
N GLU A 142 -11.31 -11.35 -3.46
CA GLU A 142 -12.66 -11.49 -4.04
C GLU A 142 -13.81 -11.12 -3.07
N LYS A 143 -13.53 -10.25 -2.09
CA LYS A 143 -14.49 -9.90 -1.03
C LYS A 143 -15.38 -8.74 -1.42
N ARG A 144 -15.12 -8.10 -2.57
CA ARG A 144 -15.88 -6.95 -3.08
C ARG A 144 -15.90 -5.75 -2.13
N SER A 145 -14.90 -5.64 -1.24
CA SER A 145 -14.69 -4.46 -0.42
C SER A 145 -13.87 -3.43 -1.21
N CYS A 146 -14.34 -2.19 -1.25
CA CYS A 146 -13.65 -1.09 -1.93
C CYS A 146 -13.27 -0.02 -0.91
N CYS A 147 -11.99 0.04 -0.57
CA CYS A 147 -11.37 1.10 0.25
C CYS A 147 -10.68 2.16 -0.61
N ILE A 148 -10.98 2.21 -1.91
CA ILE A 148 -10.33 3.12 -2.86
C ILE A 148 -11.10 4.43 -2.92
N ALA A 149 -10.39 5.53 -2.72
CA ALA A 149 -10.95 6.87 -2.81
C ALA A 149 -11.55 7.15 -4.20
N PRO A 150 -12.73 7.81 -4.28
CA PRO A 150 -13.46 8.00 -5.54
C PRO A 150 -12.66 8.81 -6.57
N GLU A 151 -11.82 9.76 -6.15
CA GLU A 151 -10.97 10.56 -7.03
C GLU A 151 -9.86 9.76 -7.73
N ARG A 152 -9.65 8.48 -7.36
CA ARG A 152 -8.75 7.57 -8.07
C ARG A 152 -9.40 6.99 -9.32
N PHE A 153 -10.73 7.08 -9.46
CA PHE A 153 -11.41 6.61 -10.65
C PHE A 153 -11.45 7.72 -11.71
N PHE A 154 -11.20 7.36 -12.97
CA PHE A 154 -11.24 8.30 -14.09
C PHE A 154 -12.02 7.73 -15.27
N ASN A 155 -12.65 8.63 -16.04
CA ASN A 155 -13.30 8.28 -17.29
C ASN A 155 -12.30 8.35 -18.46
N PRO A 156 -11.96 7.22 -19.11
CA PRO A 156 -10.96 7.20 -20.20
C PRO A 156 -11.34 8.07 -21.40
N SER A 157 -12.63 8.35 -21.59
CA SER A 157 -13.12 9.18 -22.69
C SER A 157 -12.78 10.67 -22.52
N SER A 158 -12.40 11.07 -21.31
CA SER A 158 -12.18 12.47 -20.91
C SER A 158 -10.71 12.81 -20.63
N HIS A 159 -9.84 11.81 -20.45
CA HIS A 159 -8.45 11.99 -20.03
C HIS A 159 -7.47 11.25 -20.96
N LYS A 160 -6.40 11.94 -21.39
CA LYS A 160 -5.28 11.33 -22.13
C LYS A 160 -4.64 10.23 -21.26
N GLU A 161 -4.49 9.04 -21.83
CA GLU A 161 -3.96 7.80 -21.21
C GLU A 161 -2.64 7.96 -20.44
N SER A 162 -1.89 9.03 -20.66
CA SER A 162 -0.59 9.32 -20.04
C SER A 162 -0.62 9.58 -18.52
N ALA A 163 -1.79 9.57 -17.86
CA ALA A 163 -1.93 9.74 -16.41
C ALA A 163 -2.16 8.43 -15.63
N ALA A 164 -2.43 7.29 -16.29
CA ALA A 164 -2.79 6.03 -15.62
C ALA A 164 -1.66 5.47 -14.73
N TYR A 165 -0.40 5.83 -15.02
CA TYR A 165 0.79 5.51 -14.22
C TYR A 165 1.39 6.75 -13.53
N GLY A 166 0.57 7.78 -13.27
CA GLY A 166 0.99 8.95 -12.48
C GLY A 166 1.02 8.61 -11.00
N PHE A 167 2.17 8.83 -10.33
CA PHE A 167 2.41 8.50 -8.92
C PHE A 167 1.85 9.54 -7.94
N ASP A 168 0.88 10.34 -8.36
CA ASP A 168 0.37 11.46 -7.57
C ASP A 168 -0.73 11.01 -6.61
N LEU A 169 -0.37 10.10 -5.72
CA LEU A 169 -1.21 9.71 -4.58
C LEU A 169 -1.36 10.91 -3.64
N LYS A 170 -2.60 11.26 -3.31
CA LYS A 170 -2.91 12.36 -2.38
C LYS A 170 -3.11 11.81 -0.98
N LYS A 171 -2.64 12.54 0.03
CA LYS A 171 -2.86 12.22 1.45
C LYS A 171 -4.34 12.00 1.80
N ALA A 172 -5.25 12.73 1.15
CA ALA A 172 -6.69 12.57 1.34
C ALA A 172 -7.21 11.18 0.95
N MET A 173 -6.55 10.49 0.01
CA MET A 173 -6.93 9.15 -0.41
C MET A 173 -6.73 8.14 0.73
N ASP A 174 -5.67 8.29 1.53
CA ASP A 174 -5.44 7.47 2.74
C ASP A 174 -6.44 7.77 3.86
N ILE A 175 -6.97 8.99 3.93
CA ILE A 175 -7.95 9.38 4.96
C ILE A 175 -9.34 8.85 4.62
N PHE A 176 -9.64 8.68 3.33
CA PHE A 176 -10.89 8.09 2.87
C PHE A 176 -10.99 6.60 3.20
N SER A 177 -9.89 5.87 3.00
CA SER A 177 -9.76 4.42 3.25
C SER A 177 -10.00 4.05 4.71
#